data_AF-A0A1F2S0J9-F1
#
_entry.id   AF-A0A1F2S0J9-F1
#
_cell.length_a   1.000
_cell.length_b   1.000
_cell.length_c   1.000
_cell.angle_alpha   90.00
_cell.angle_beta   90.00
_cell.angle_gamma   90.00
#
_symmetry.space_group_name_H-M   'P 1'
#
loop_
_entity.id
_entity.type
_entity.pdbx_description
1 polymer ?
#
loop_
_entity_poly.entity_id
_entity_poly.type
_entity_poly.pdbx_seq_one_letter_code
_entity_poly.pdbx_strand_id
1 'polypeptide(L)'
;MLDFTLLAVVILAGAAGDVSVTRGMKDVGEVSSLRPAVLLGIIGRVARHGAIWVGVVCKAIAFASLLALLARADLSWVVPATAVSFIVETVAARYLLREHISHLRWAGAACVGLGVALISL
;
A
#
# COMPACT_ATOMS: atom_id res chain seq x y z
N MET A 1 -15.30 -18.63 -0.86
CA MET A 1 -14.19 -18.64 -1.85
C MET A 1 -13.92 -17.24 -2.40
N LEU A 2 -14.96 -16.50 -2.80
CA LEU A 2 -14.83 -15.15 -3.34
C LEU A 2 -14.20 -14.15 -2.35
N ASP A 3 -14.41 -14.32 -1.04
CA ASP A 3 -13.84 -13.44 0.00
C ASP A 3 -12.31 -13.51 0.05
N PHE A 4 -11.74 -14.71 -0.07
CA PHE A 4 -10.29 -14.89 -0.16
C PHE A 4 -9.71 -14.29 -1.45
N THR A 5 -10.45 -14.37 -2.56
CA THR A 5 -10.05 -13.75 -3.82
C THR A 5 -10.05 -12.22 -3.70
N LEU A 6 -11.11 -11.64 -3.13
CA LEU A 6 -11.18 -10.20 -2.86
C LEU A 6 -10.05 -9.77 -1.93
N LEU A 7 -9.80 -10.51 -0.86
CA LEU A 7 -8.69 -10.24 0.06
C LEU A 7 -7.33 -10.28 -0.65
N ALA A 8 -7.10 -11.29 -1.49
CA ALA A 8 -5.87 -11.37 -2.28
C ALA A 8 -5.73 -10.17 -3.23
N VAL A 9 -6.81 -9.74 -3.87
CA VAL A 9 -6.83 -8.55 -4.72
C VAL A 9 -6.54 -7.29 -3.90
N VAL A 10 -7.14 -7.11 -2.72
CA VAL A 10 -6.88 -5.98 -1.82
C VAL A 10 -5.39 -5.91 -1.48
N ILE A 11 -4.80 -7.02 -1.08
CA ILE A 11 -3.39 -7.08 -0.65
C ILE A 11 -2.45 -6.85 -1.84
N LEU A 12 -2.65 -7.56 -2.95
CA LEU A 12 -1.75 -7.49 -4.10
C LEU A 12 -1.87 -6.16 -4.86
N ALA A 13 -3.10 -5.71 -5.14
CA ALA A 13 -3.31 -4.41 -5.79
C ALA A 13 -2.94 -3.25 -4.86
N GLY A 14 -3.16 -3.39 -3.54
CA GLY A 14 -2.70 -2.44 -2.53
C GLY A 14 -1.18 -2.27 -2.57
N ALA A 15 -0.44 -3.37 -2.47
CA ALA A 15 1.02 -3.37 -2.49
C ALA A 15 1.58 -2.89 -3.84
N ALA A 16 1.02 -3.35 -4.97
CA ALA A 16 1.41 -2.86 -6.29
C ALA A 16 1.13 -1.36 -6.45
N GLY A 17 0.03 -0.88 -5.87
CA GLY A 17 -0.35 0.52 -5.80
C GLY A 17 0.70 1.36 -5.07
N ASP A 18 1.04 0.96 -3.84
CA ASP A 18 2.07 1.64 -3.05
C ASP A 18 3.41 1.66 -3.76
N VAL A 19 3.85 0.51 -4.28
CA VAL A 19 5.12 0.40 -5.01
C VAL A 19 5.17 1.36 -6.19
N SER A 20 4.10 1.43 -6.98
CA SER A 20 4.03 2.26 -8.18
C SER A 20 4.01 3.75 -7.83
N VAL A 21 3.25 4.14 -6.80
CA VAL A 21 3.23 5.53 -6.30
C VAL A 21 4.60 5.90 -5.73
N THR A 22 5.18 5.08 -4.86
CA THR A 22 6.49 5.36 -4.25
C THR A 22 7.57 5.46 -5.32
N ARG A 23 7.55 4.59 -6.33
CA ARG A 23 8.48 4.69 -7.46
C ARG A 23 8.30 6.00 -8.23
N GLY A 24 7.06 6.36 -8.56
CA GLY A 24 6.79 7.63 -9.23
C GLY A 24 7.20 8.85 -8.40
N MET A 25 7.05 8.81 -7.08
CA MET A 25 7.50 9.89 -6.20
C MET A 25 9.04 10.00 -6.16
N LYS A 26 9.74 8.87 -6.15
CA LYS A 26 11.21 8.86 -6.25
C LYS A 26 11.69 9.45 -7.59
N ASP A 27 11.00 9.17 -8.68
CA ASP A 27 11.33 9.68 -10.01
C ASP A 27 11.03 11.19 -10.16
N VAL A 28 9.99 11.71 -9.49
CA VAL A 28 9.64 13.15 -9.50
C VAL A 28 10.69 14.00 -8.74
N GLY A 29 11.40 13.42 -7.78
CA GLY A 29 12.50 14.04 -7.04
C GLY A 29 12.06 14.79 -5.77
N GLU A 30 13.04 15.08 -4.90
CA GLU A 30 12.80 15.66 -3.57
C GLU A 30 12.23 17.08 -3.59
N VAL A 31 11.34 17.35 -2.65
CA VAL A 31 10.72 18.67 -2.45
C VAL A 31 11.72 19.56 -1.71
N SER A 32 12.57 20.26 -2.45
CA SER A 32 13.61 21.13 -1.88
C SER A 32 13.08 22.41 -1.22
N SER A 33 11.82 22.81 -1.50
CA SER A 33 11.18 23.94 -0.83
C SER A 33 9.65 23.86 -0.87
N LEU A 34 9.00 24.14 0.26
CA LEU A 34 7.53 24.18 0.40
C LEU A 34 6.93 25.51 -0.08
N ARG A 35 7.56 26.16 -1.06
CA ARG A 35 7.02 27.40 -1.64
C ARG A 35 5.81 27.04 -2.53
N PRO A 36 4.69 27.79 -2.48
CA PRO A 36 3.47 27.47 -3.24
C PRO A 36 3.71 27.29 -4.75
N ALA A 37 4.58 28.12 -5.34
CA ALA A 37 4.95 28.02 -6.76
C ALA A 37 5.71 26.73 -7.10
N VAL A 38 6.56 26.24 -6.19
CA VAL A 38 7.32 25.00 -6.35
C VAL A 38 6.41 23.79 -6.17
N LEU A 39 5.47 23.87 -5.23
CA LEU A 39 4.43 22.85 -5.04
C LEU A 39 3.56 22.66 -6.28
N LEU A 40 3.09 23.74 -6.89
CA LEU A 40 2.28 23.68 -8.12
C LEU A 40 3.06 23.00 -9.28
N GLY A 41 4.36 23.30 -9.41
CA GLY A 41 5.22 22.64 -10.39
C GLY A 41 5.43 21.15 -10.10
N ILE A 42 5.47 20.75 -8.83
CA ILE A 42 5.58 19.35 -8.40
C ILE A 42 4.27 18.61 -8.68
N ILE A 43 3.11 19.19 -8.34
CA ILE A 43 1.80 18.61 -8.65
C ILE A 43 1.67 18.34 -10.16
N GLY A 44 2.10 19.29 -10.99
CA GLY A 44 2.11 19.10 -12.44
C GLY A 44 3.06 18.00 -12.92
N ARG A 45 4.18 17.77 -12.24
CA ARG A 45 5.09 16.63 -12.54
C ARG A 45 4.50 15.30 -12.09
N VAL A 46 3.95 15.24 -10.88
CA VAL A 46 3.23 14.08 -10.32
C VAL A 46 2.09 13.66 -11.25
N ALA A 47 1.26 14.62 -11.67
CA ALA A 47 0.11 14.38 -12.54
C ALA A 47 0.50 13.89 -13.96
N ARG A 48 1.74 14.12 -14.40
CA ARG A 48 2.23 13.63 -15.69
C ARG A 48 2.98 12.29 -15.58
N HIS A 49 3.19 11.79 -14.37
CA HIS A 49 3.95 10.55 -14.15
C HIS A 49 3.05 9.32 -14.25
N GLY A 50 3.21 8.53 -15.31
CA GLY A 50 2.36 7.37 -15.58
C GLY A 50 2.35 6.33 -14.45
N ALA A 51 3.48 6.10 -13.77
CA ALA A 51 3.56 5.14 -12.66
C ALA A 51 2.64 5.53 -11.48
N ILE A 52 2.43 6.83 -11.25
CA ILE A 52 1.56 7.30 -10.16
C ILE A 52 0.11 6.99 -10.50
N TRP A 53 -0.31 7.21 -11.75
CA TRP A 53 -1.64 6.85 -12.21
C TRP A 53 -1.92 5.35 -12.17
N VAL A 54 -0.95 4.52 -12.56
CA VAL A 54 -1.05 3.06 -12.39
C VAL A 54 -1.24 2.72 -10.91
N GLY A 55 -0.48 3.36 -10.03
CA GLY A 55 -0.63 3.20 -8.59
C GLY A 55 -2.02 3.59 -8.07
N VAL A 56 -2.56 4.72 -8.54
CA VAL A 56 -3.90 5.22 -8.20
C VAL A 56 -4.99 4.22 -8.64
N VAL A 57 -4.90 3.69 -9.86
CA VAL A 57 -5.85 2.69 -10.37
C VAL A 57 -5.78 1.41 -9.53
N CYS A 58 -4.58 0.92 -9.24
CA CYS A 58 -4.40 -0.24 -8.35
C CYS A 58 -4.99 0.00 -6.95
N LYS A 59 -4.76 1.18 -6.37
CA LYS A 59 -5.36 1.57 -5.08
C LYS A 59 -6.88 1.66 -5.15
N ALA A 60 -7.45 2.16 -6.23
CA ALA A 60 -8.89 2.21 -6.43
C ALA A 60 -9.50 0.80 -6.50
N ILE A 61 -8.85 -0.13 -7.22
CA ILE A 61 -9.26 -1.54 -7.29
C ILE A 61 -9.18 -2.21 -5.91
N ALA A 62 -8.08 -1.99 -5.19
CA ALA A 62 -7.91 -2.51 -3.83
C ALA A 62 -9.00 -1.97 -2.89
N PHE A 63 -9.30 -0.67 -2.96
CA PHE A 63 -10.32 -0.04 -2.14
C PHE A 63 -11.72 -0.55 -2.46
N ALA A 64 -12.09 -0.66 -3.75
CA ALA A 64 -13.38 -1.21 -4.15
C ALA A 64 -13.53 -2.67 -3.70
N SER A 65 -12.45 -3.46 -3.82
CA SER A 65 -12.44 -4.86 -3.36
C SER A 65 -12.56 -4.97 -1.84
N LEU A 66 -11.94 -4.04 -1.10
CA LEU A 66 -12.06 -3.96 0.36
C LEU A 66 -13.48 -3.61 0.78
N LEU A 67 -14.12 -2.63 0.15
CA LEU A 67 -15.53 -2.30 0.40
C LEU A 67 -16.45 -3.50 0.12
N ALA A 68 -16.23 -4.20 -1.00
CA ALA A 68 -16.99 -5.40 -1.34
C ALA A 68 -16.77 -6.53 -0.34
N LEU A 69 -15.57 -6.63 0.26
CA LEU A 69 -15.25 -7.59 1.29
C LEU A 69 -15.93 -7.24 2.62
N LEU A 70 -15.85 -5.98 3.07
CA LEU A 70 -16.52 -5.50 4.28
C LEU A 70 -18.06 -5.57 4.18
N ALA A 71 -18.60 -5.45 2.98
CA ALA A 71 -20.04 -5.60 2.76
C ALA A 71 -20.53 -7.05 2.91
N ARG A 72 -19.63 -8.03 2.92
CA ARG A 72 -19.96 -9.46 2.94
C ARG A 72 -19.45 -10.22 4.17
N ALA A 73 -18.31 -9.80 4.71
CA ALA A 73 -17.64 -10.46 5.81
C ALA A 73 -17.52 -9.53 7.02
N ASP A 74 -17.57 -10.13 8.21
CA ASP A 74 -17.44 -9.39 9.45
C ASP A 74 -16.05 -8.76 9.59
N LEU A 75 -16.03 -7.55 10.17
CA LEU A 75 -14.80 -6.80 10.38
C LEU A 75 -13.78 -7.57 11.24
N SER A 76 -14.27 -8.41 12.17
CA SER A 76 -13.47 -9.30 13.01
C SER A 76 -12.68 -10.34 12.23
N TRP A 77 -13.06 -10.63 10.98
CA TRP A 77 -12.29 -11.50 10.08
C TRP A 77 -11.45 -10.71 9.07
N VAL A 78 -12.00 -9.59 8.55
CA VAL A 78 -11.32 -8.79 7.51
C VAL A 78 -10.10 -8.03 8.05
N VAL A 79 -10.21 -7.41 9.23
CA VAL A 79 -9.09 -6.67 9.82
C VAL A 79 -7.88 -7.58 10.06
N PRO A 80 -8.07 -8.80 10.61
CA PRO A 80 -6.98 -9.75 10.75
C PRO A 80 -6.33 -10.16 9.45
N ALA A 81 -7.16 -10.49 8.47
CA ALA A 81 -6.69 -10.97 7.19
C ALA A 81 -5.93 -9.89 6.40
N THR A 82 -6.34 -8.62 6.52
CA THR A 82 -5.69 -7.50 5.83
C THR A 82 -4.35 -7.12 6.44
N ALA A 83 -4.06 -7.45 7.69
CA ALA A 83 -2.74 -7.17 8.28
C ALA A 83 -1.57 -7.91 7.61
N VAL A 84 -1.87 -8.97 6.84
CA VAL A 84 -0.89 -9.61 5.96
C VAL A 84 -0.33 -8.62 4.93
N SER A 85 -1.08 -7.57 4.57
CA SER A 85 -0.60 -6.53 3.65
C SER A 85 0.66 -5.84 4.16
N PHE A 86 0.85 -5.64 5.46
CA PHE A 86 2.06 -5.04 6.01
C PHE A 86 3.32 -5.85 5.66
N ILE A 87 3.22 -7.18 5.73
CA ILE A 87 4.32 -8.07 5.34
C ILE A 87 4.51 -8.01 3.83
N VAL A 88 3.43 -8.09 3.05
CA VAL A 88 3.49 -8.08 1.58
C VAL A 88 4.04 -6.76 1.06
N GLU A 89 3.61 -5.61 1.58
CA GLU A 89 4.13 -4.27 1.26
C GLU A 89 5.60 -4.14 1.64
N THR A 90 6.00 -4.65 2.80
CA THR A 90 7.41 -4.66 3.22
C THR A 90 8.26 -5.51 2.26
N VAL A 91 7.80 -6.70 1.90
CA VAL A 91 8.45 -7.58 0.93
C VAL A 91 8.51 -6.90 -0.45
N ALA A 92 7.40 -6.33 -0.91
CA ALA A 92 7.29 -5.63 -2.18
C ALA A 92 8.25 -4.44 -2.25
N ALA A 93 8.36 -3.65 -1.17
CA ALA A 93 9.33 -2.57 -1.09
C ALA A 93 10.78 -3.06 -1.19
N ARG A 94 11.11 -4.20 -0.55
CA ARG A 94 12.46 -4.78 -0.64
C ARG A 94 12.79 -5.25 -2.05
N TYR A 95 11.89 -5.99 -2.69
CA TYR A 95 12.19 -6.62 -3.97
C TYR A 95 11.97 -5.68 -5.17
N LEU A 96 10.89 -4.89 -5.18
CA LEU A 96 10.52 -4.04 -6.32
C LEU A 96 11.18 -2.67 -6.27
N LEU A 97 11.32 -2.07 -5.08
CA LEU A 97 12.03 -0.79 -4.92
C LEU A 97 13.50 -0.95 -4.56
N ARG A 98 13.97 -2.18 -4.31
CA ARG A 98 15.34 -2.48 -3.89
C ARG A 98 15.77 -1.69 -2.66
N GLU A 99 14.83 -1.37 -1.78
CA GLU A 99 15.13 -0.68 -0.53
C GLU A 99 15.81 -1.62 0.46
N HIS A 100 16.80 -1.10 1.18
CA HIS A 100 17.40 -1.81 2.31
C HIS A 100 16.46 -1.73 3.52
N ILE A 101 15.74 -2.82 3.78
CA ILE A 101 14.82 -2.88 4.92
C ILE A 101 15.58 -3.31 6.17
N SER A 102 15.62 -2.43 7.16
CA SER A 102 16.20 -2.70 8.48
C SER A 102 15.48 -3.86 9.19
N HIS A 103 16.21 -4.61 10.01
CA HIS A 103 15.65 -5.62 10.91
C HIS A 103 14.56 -5.05 11.84
N LEU A 104 14.62 -3.76 12.15
CA LEU A 104 13.60 -3.10 12.97
C LEU A 104 12.26 -2.95 12.24
N ARG A 105 12.25 -2.71 10.92
CA ARG A 105 11.00 -2.69 10.12
C ARG A 105 10.35 -4.08 10.08
N TRP A 106 11.16 -5.13 10.00
CA TRP A 106 10.69 -6.51 10.08
C TRP A 106 10.09 -6.85 11.45
N ALA A 107 10.76 -6.43 12.53
CA ALA A 107 10.23 -6.59 13.89
C ALA A 107 8.91 -5.82 14.08
N GLY A 108 8.81 -4.61 13.52
CA GLY A 108 7.57 -3.83 13.51
C GLY A 108 6.44 -4.55 12.77
N ALA A 109 6.68 -5.07 11.57
CA ALA A 109 5.68 -5.83 10.81
C ALA A 109 5.22 -7.09 11.57
N ALA A 110 6.14 -7.81 12.20
CA ALA A 110 5.82 -8.96 13.05
C ALA A 110 4.98 -8.55 14.28
N CYS A 111 5.33 -7.43 14.92
CA CYS A 111 4.58 -6.89 16.06
C CYS A 111 3.15 -6.49 15.67
N VAL A 112 2.95 -5.85 14.51
CA VAL A 112 1.62 -5.54 13.97
C VAL A 112 0.84 -6.82 13.71
N GLY A 113 1.46 -7.84 13.08
CA GLY A 113 0.84 -9.14 12.87
C GLY A 113 0.38 -9.82 14.17
N LEU A 114 1.22 -9.76 15.22
CA LEU A 114 0.88 -10.28 16.55
C LEU A 114 -0.27 -9.51 17.21
N GLY A 115 -0.21 -8.17 17.19
CA GLY A 115 -1.27 -7.34 17.77
C GLY A 115 -2.61 -7.59 17.09
N VAL A 116 -2.60 -7.79 15.78
CA VAL A 116 -3.79 -8.12 15.02
C VAL A 116 -4.30 -9.53 15.33
N ALA A 117 -3.42 -10.53 15.45
CA ALA A 117 -3.80 -11.87 15.88
C ALA A 117 -4.47 -11.86 17.27
N LEU A 118 -3.94 -11.07 18.21
CA LEU A 118 -4.52 -10.88 19.54
C LEU A 118 -5.93 -10.26 19.50
N ILE A 119 -6.20 -9.32 18.59
CA ILE A 119 -7.55 -8.74 18.39
C ILE A 119 -8.54 -9.78 17.83
N SER A 120 -8.03 -10.82 17.16
CA SER A 120 -8.82 -11.85 16.48
C SER A 120 -9.22 -13.03 17.37
N LEU A 121 -8.55 -13.16 18.52
CA LEU A 121 -8.70 -14.22 19.52
C LEU A 121 -9.77 -13.83 20.55
#